data_AF-A0A1G3RAL4-F1
#
_entry.id   AF-A0A1G3RAL4-F1
#
_cell.length_a   1.000
_cell.length_b   1.000
_cell.length_c   1.000
_cell.angle_alpha   90.00
_cell.angle_beta   90.00
_cell.angle_gamma   90.00
#
_symmetry.space_group_name_H-M   'P 1'
#
loop_
_entity.id
_entity.type
_entity.pdbx_description
1 polymer ?
#
loop_
_entity_poly.entity_id
_entity_poly.type
_entity_poly.pdbx_seq_one_letter_code
_entity_poly.pdbx_strand_id
1 'polypeptide(L)' 'MDDRIGRLSPTLFWDVDQALVDVSQNGRWLVERVLQRGTWEDWLVIREIYGKSGLRQLMPSLRLDPKSANFLSLYCSL' A
#
# COMPACT_ATOMS: atom_id res chain seq x y z
N MET A 1 11.47 11.39 -5.78
CA MET A 1 10.92 10.70 -4.60
C MET A 1 9.46 11.12 -4.51
N ASP A 2 8.53 10.20 -4.27
CA ASP A 2 7.13 10.60 -4.07
C ASP A 2 6.97 11.13 -2.65
N ASP A 3 6.77 12.44 -2.51
CA ASP A 3 6.73 13.12 -1.21
C ASP A 3 5.62 12.56 -0.29
N ARG A 4 4.61 11.91 -0.87
CA ARG A 4 3.52 11.27 -0.11
C ARG A 4 3.99 10.09 0.71
N ILE A 5 5.11 9.44 0.36
CA ILE A 5 5.69 8.36 1.17
C ILE A 5 6.00 8.85 2.58
N GLY A 6 6.43 10.10 2.74
CA GLY A 6 6.75 10.69 4.06
C GLY A 6 5.54 10.82 5.00
N ARG A 7 4.31 10.66 4.49
CA ARG A 7 3.08 10.66 5.28
C ARG A 7 2.73 9.28 5.85
N LEU A 8 3.44 8.22 5.43
CA LEU A 8 3.24 6.87 5.95
C LEU A 8 3.90 6.71 7.32
N SER A 9 3.27 5.90 8.17
CA SER A 9 3.73 5.57 9.51
C SER A 9 5.18 5.03 9.49
N PRO A 10 6.11 5.56 10.30
CA PRO A 10 7.51 5.10 10.33
C PRO A 10 7.66 3.61 10.70
N THR A 11 6.70 3.05 11.43
CA THR A 11 6.66 1.62 11.80
C THR A 11 6.51 0.70 10.57
N LEU A 12 6.04 1.24 9.44
CA LEU A 12 6.01 0.54 8.15
C LEU A 12 7.38 0.50 7.46
N PHE A 13 8.46 0.93 8.10
CA PHE A 13 9.81 0.95 7.52
C PHE A 13 10.86 0.41 8.51
N TRP A 14 10.48 -0.45 9.45
CA TRP A 14 11.38 -0.93 10.52
C TRP A 14 12.65 -1.66 10.03
N ASP A 15 12.65 -2.19 8.81
CA ASP A 15 13.71 -2.97 8.17
C ASP A 15 14.25 -2.35 6.87
N VAL A 16 13.74 -1.19 6.44
CA VAL A 16 14.17 -0.53 5.20
C VAL A 16 14.24 0.98 5.37
N ASP A 17 15.13 1.63 4.63
CA ASP A 17 15.17 3.09 4.60
C ASP A 17 13.99 3.63 3.76
N GLN A 18 13.08 4.36 4.41
CA GLN A 18 11.91 4.98 3.78
C GLN A 18 12.30 5.91 2.63
N ALA A 19 13.45 6.59 2.71
CA ALA A 19 13.91 7.52 1.68
C ALA A 19 14.33 6.81 0.38
N LEU A 20 14.58 5.50 0.43
CA LEU A 20 14.97 4.69 -0.73
C LEU A 20 13.79 3.98 -1.38
N VAL A 21 12.57 4.11 -0.83
CA VAL A 21 11.38 3.45 -1.35
C VAL A 21 10.91 4.15 -2.62
N ASP A 22 10.80 3.38 -3.71
CA ASP A 22 10.22 3.81 -4.97
C ASP A 22 8.81 3.20 -5.10
N VAL A 23 7.79 4.04 -5.12
CA VAL A 23 6.38 3.60 -5.23
C VAL A 23 6.10 2.82 -6.52
N SER A 24 6.81 3.10 -7.60
CA SER A 24 6.63 2.40 -8.88
C SER A 24 7.24 1.00 -8.84
N GLN A 25 8.42 0.87 -8.24
CA GLN A 25 9.14 -0.41 -8.17
C GLN A 25 8.71 -1.28 -6.99
N ASN A 26 8.33 -0.66 -5.87
CA ASN A 26 8.01 -1.35 -4.61
C ASN A 26 6.51 -1.43 -4.32
N GLY A 27 5.64 -1.09 -5.28
CA GLY A 27 4.21 -0.93 -5.03
C GLY A 27 3.52 -2.15 -4.44
N ARG A 28 3.86 -3.36 -4.89
CA ARG A 28 3.38 -4.61 -4.29
C ARG A 28 3.67 -4.67 -2.78
N TRP A 29 4.94 -4.52 -2.43
CA TRP A 29 5.41 -4.60 -1.04
C TRP A 29 4.77 -3.51 -0.18
N LEU A 30 4.68 -2.29 -0.70
CA LEU A 30 4.15 -1.15 0.03
C LEU A 30 2.64 -1.31 0.31
N VAL A 31 1.88 -1.77 -0.68
CA VAL A 31 0.45 -2.05 -0.54
C VAL A 31 0.20 -3.19 0.44
N GLU A 32 0.97 -4.29 0.37
CA GLU A 32 0.90 -5.40 1.32
C GLU A 32 1.17 -4.93 2.76
N ARG A 33 2.24 -4.17 2.95
CA ARG A 33 2.64 -3.56 4.23
C ARG A 33 1.51 -2.76 4.85
N VAL A 34 0.95 -1.82 4.10
CA VAL A 34 -0.09 -0.92 4.60
C VAL A 34 -1.37 -1.68 4.91
N LEU A 35 -1.81 -2.59 4.04
CA LEU A 35 -3.04 -3.34 4.27
C LEU A 35 -2.96 -4.27 5.50
N GLN A 36 -1.79 -4.83 5.78
CA GLN A 36 -1.63 -5.78 6.88
C GLN A 36 -1.23 -5.13 8.21
N ARG A 37 -0.52 -3.99 8.17
CA ARG A 37 0.14 -3.41 9.36
C ARG A 37 -0.06 -1.90 9.52
N GLY A 38 -0.58 -1.23 8.49
CA GLY A 38 -0.76 0.22 8.48
C GLY A 38 -2.00 0.67 9.24
N THR A 39 -2.10 1.97 9.45
CA THR A 39 -3.29 2.64 9.96
C THR A 39 -4.27 2.96 8.83
N TRP A 40 -5.42 3.52 9.19
CA TRP A 40 -6.37 4.03 8.21
C TRP A 40 -5.77 5.17 7.38
N GLU A 41 -4.98 6.05 7.99
CA GLU A 41 -4.29 7.17 7.34
C GLU A 41 -3.28 6.66 6.31
N ASP A 42 -2.53 5.60 6.65
CA ASP A 42 -1.61 4.95 5.71
C ASP A 42 -2.34 4.43 4.46
N TRP A 43 -3.52 3.83 4.68
CA TRP A 43 -4.36 3.37 3.59
C TRP A 43 -4.86 4.50 2.70
N LEU A 44 -5.24 5.66 3.28
CA LEU A 44 -5.61 6.83 2.50
C LEU A 44 -4.45 7.32 1.62
N VAL A 45 -3.22 7.29 2.13
CA VAL A 45 -2.02 7.64 1.36
C VAL A 45 -1.81 6.66 0.20
N ILE A 46 -1.94 5.35 0.42
CA ILE A 46 -1.84 4.34 -0.65
C ILE A 46 -2.89 4.55 -1.75
N ARG A 47 -4.11 4.89 -1.36
CA ARG A 47 -5.17 5.22 -2.32
C ARG A 47 -4.83 6.46 -3.15
N GLU A 48 -4.20 7.46 -2.54
CA GLU A 48 -3.75 8.67 -3.24
C GLU A 48 -2.61 8.37 -4.21
N ILE A 49 -1.68 7.49 -3.84
CA ILE A 49 -0.51 7.12 -4.65
C ILE A 49 -0.93 6.30 -5.88
N TYR A 50 -1.63 5.19 -5.68
CA TYR A 50 -1.91 4.24 -6.78
C TYR A 50 -3.27 4.43 -7.43
N GLY A 51 -4.21 5.08 -6.72
CA GLY A 51 -5.60 5.11 -7.13
C GLY A 51 -6.22 3.71 -7.19
N LYS A 52 -7.49 3.67 -7.56
CA LYS A 52 -8.23 2.42 -7.66
C LYS A 52 -7.75 1.55 -8.84
N SER A 53 -7.40 2.17 -9.97
CA SER A 53 -6.89 1.46 -11.15
C SER A 53 -5.53 0.80 -10.88
N GLY A 54 -4.58 1.51 -10.26
CA GLY A 54 -3.28 0.96 -9.90
C GLY A 54 -3.40 -0.17 -8.88
N LEU A 55 -4.27 -0.01 -7.88
CA LEU A 55 -4.55 -1.09 -6.92
C LEU A 55 -5.12 -2.33 -7.61
N ARG A 56 -6.09 -2.18 -8.54
CA ARG A 56 -6.62 -3.31 -9.34
C ARG A 56 -5.54 -4.01 -10.16
N GLN A 57 -4.56 -3.29 -10.68
CA GLN A 57 -3.44 -3.88 -11.42
C GLN A 57 -2.48 -4.65 -10.51
N LEU A 58 -2.25 -4.16 -9.28
CA LEU A 58 -1.38 -4.81 -8.30
C LEU A 58 -2.04 -6.04 -7.65
N MET A 59 -3.36 -6.01 -7.45
CA MET A 59 -4.16 -7.01 -6.74
C MET A 59 -3.76 -8.47 -7.01
N PRO A 60 -3.62 -8.95 -8.27
CA PRO A 60 -3.31 -10.36 -8.55
C PRO A 60 -1.95 -10.79 -8.02
N SER A 61 -1.03 -9.86 -7.82
CA SER A 61 0.30 -10.14 -7.31
C SER A 61 0.35 -10.19 -5.78
N LEU A 62 -0.56 -9.50 -5.07
CA LEU A 62 -0.47 -9.30 -3.62
C LEU A 62 -0.66 -10.60 -2.85
N ARG A 63 0.13 -10.79 -1.79
CA ARG A 63 0.02 -11.87 -0.81
C ARG A 63 -0.59 -11.29 0.47
N LEU A 64 -1.92 -11.27 0.50
CA LEU A 64 -2.70 -10.74 1.61
C LEU A 64 -3.30 -11.86 2.45
N ASP A 65 -3.49 -11.61 3.75
CA ASP A 65 -4.37 -12.44 4.56
C ASP A 65 -5.84 -12.31 4.07
N PRO A 66 -6.72 -13.27 4.39
CA PRO A 66 -8.08 -13.27 3.87
C PRO A 66 -8.88 -12.00 4.18
N LYS A 67 -8.68 -11.37 5.35
CA LYS A 67 -9.40 -10.16 5.74
C LYS A 67 -8.97 -8.99 4.85
N SER A 68 -7.66 -8.79 4.70
CA SER A 68 -7.11 -7.72 3.85
C SER A 68 -7.45 -7.91 2.37
N ALA A 69 -7.41 -9.16 1.88
CA ALA A 69 -7.80 -9.49 0.51
C ALA A 69 -9.29 -9.16 0.25
N ASN A 70 -10.18 -9.56 1.17
CA ASN A 70 -11.60 -9.25 1.07
C ASN A 70 -11.87 -7.74 1.07
N PHE A 71 -11.22 -7.00 1.97
CA PHE A 71 -11.33 -5.54 2.01
C PHE A 71 -10.92 -4.90 0.68
N LEU A 72 -9.74 -5.27 0.15
CA LEU A 72 -9.24 -4.70 -1.10
C LEU A 72 -10.14 -5.06 -2.30
N SER A 73 -10.67 -6.29 -2.32
CA SER A 73 -11.61 -6.74 -3.36
C SER A 73 -12.91 -5.92 -3.35
N LEU A 74 -13.50 -5.69 -2.16
CA LEU A 74 -14.69 -4.86 -2.02
C LEU A 74 -14.43 -3.41 -2.44
N TYR A 75 -13.34 -2.81 -1.93
CA TYR A 75 -12.95 -1.45 -2.31
C TYR A 75 -12.74 -1.32 -3.82
N CYS A 76 -12.05 -2.28 -4.43
CA CYS A 76 -11.80 -2.27 -5.86
C CYS A 76 -13.05 -2.59 -6.68
N SER A 77 -14.11 -3.18 -6.12
CA SER A 77 -15.34 -3.48 -6.87
C SER A 77 -16.30 -2.28 -7.00
N LEU A 78 -16.27 -1.34 -6.05
CA LEU A 78 -17.14 -0.14 -5.95
C LEU A 78 -16.65 1.04 -6.78
#